data_AF-A0A1G3JHM2-F1
#
_entry.id   AF-A0A1G3JHM2-F1
#
_cell.length_a   1.000
_cell.length_b   1.000
_cell.length_c   1.000
_cell.angle_alpha   90.00
_cell.angle_beta   90.00
_cell.angle_gamma   90.00
#
_symmetry.space_group_name_H-M   'P 1'
#
loop_
_entity.id
_entity.type
_entity.pdbx_description
1 polymer ?
#
loop_
_entity_poly.entity_id
_entity_poly.type
_entity_poly.pdbx_seq_one_letter_code
_entity_poly.pdbx_strand_id
1 'polypeptide(L)'
;MSNANMRVIATLAKAVLGDREGTKALDTLHVAPALMAERGPTVSRAAFAMAMNVALFHDLLRRVPSGATYVADTLARGERVTFDHGALRTIRLPLGPTGALPGGEDAFTRIFVPLGYRMATVYPLDRLKMTGRAYTHADHPDAIPQFFLSQLHVDRFDAEFSDAAARVFGTSRDPLDDQAQSVLARYRDGQPVPLADALTALPTILSAFDRQHDAPAFADYQLLLSRSNEAAWIATEGNAFNHATDRVADVAALA
;
A
#
# COMPACT_ATOMS: atom_id res chain seq x y z
N MET A 1 -9.82 27.45 14.81
CA MET A 1 -9.84 26.34 15.79
C MET A 1 -8.39 26.00 16.13
N SER A 2 -8.05 25.83 17.41
CA SER A 2 -6.68 25.47 17.81
C SER A 2 -6.29 24.08 17.30
N ASN A 3 -5.13 23.93 16.67
CA ASN A 3 -4.59 22.65 16.17
C ASN A 3 -4.39 21.60 17.28
N ALA A 4 -4.41 22.00 18.56
CA ALA A 4 -4.20 21.11 19.70
C ALA A 4 -5.29 20.03 19.86
N ASN A 5 -6.49 20.23 19.34
CA ASN A 5 -7.62 19.30 19.49
C ASN A 5 -7.93 18.47 18.24
N MET A 6 -7.19 18.66 17.14
CA MET A 6 -7.45 17.95 15.88
C MET A 6 -7.11 16.47 16.01
N ARG A 7 -8.06 15.59 15.67
CA ARG A 7 -7.80 14.15 15.58
C ARG A 7 -6.99 13.88 14.32
N VAL A 8 -5.74 13.47 14.46
CA VAL A 8 -4.78 13.50 13.35
C VAL A 8 -5.15 12.52 12.23
N ILE A 9 -5.48 11.27 12.57
CA ILE A 9 -5.88 10.24 11.59
C ILE A 9 -7.12 10.70 10.81
N ALA A 10 -8.12 11.21 11.53
CA ALA A 10 -9.36 11.67 10.92
C ALA A 10 -9.12 12.87 10.00
N THR A 11 -8.24 13.79 10.40
CA THR A 11 -7.88 14.95 9.58
C THR A 11 -7.18 14.52 8.30
N LEU A 12 -6.19 13.63 8.40
CA LEU A 12 -5.46 13.11 7.24
C LEU A 12 -6.39 12.38 6.28
N ALA A 13 -7.18 11.42 6.76
CA ALA A 13 -8.11 10.66 5.92
C ALA A 13 -9.12 11.57 5.19
N LYS A 14 -9.68 12.57 5.88
CA LYS A 14 -10.62 13.53 5.27
C LYS A 14 -9.96 14.48 4.29
N ALA A 15 -8.69 14.83 4.50
CA ALA A 15 -7.97 15.68 3.56
C ALA A 15 -7.75 14.97 2.21
N VAL A 16 -7.46 13.66 2.20
CA VAL A 16 -7.25 12.92 0.95
C VAL A 16 -8.55 12.47 0.30
N LEU A 17 -9.53 12.03 1.10
CA LEU A 17 -10.77 11.41 0.60
C LEU A 17 -11.93 12.41 0.48
N GLY A 18 -11.80 13.60 1.06
CA GLY A 18 -12.90 14.52 1.32
C GLY A 18 -13.67 14.15 2.60
N ASP A 19 -14.43 15.10 3.15
CA ASP A 19 -15.07 14.93 4.46
C ASP A 19 -16.02 13.74 4.55
N ARG A 20 -16.86 13.56 3.52
CA ARG A 20 -17.88 12.50 3.48
C ARG A 20 -17.26 11.11 3.36
N GLU A 21 -16.41 10.89 2.36
CA GLU A 21 -15.78 9.59 2.13
C GLU A 21 -14.72 9.28 3.19
N GLY A 22 -14.00 10.30 3.69
CA GLY A 22 -13.06 10.14 4.80
C GLY A 22 -13.76 9.70 6.09
N THR A 23 -14.91 10.28 6.41
CA THR A 23 -15.72 9.82 7.56
C THR A 23 -16.20 8.39 7.35
N LYS A 24 -16.74 8.09 6.16
CA LYS A 24 -17.21 6.73 5.81
C LYS A 24 -16.09 5.69 5.92
N ALA A 25 -14.89 6.00 5.41
CA ALA A 25 -13.74 5.09 5.46
C ALA A 25 -13.30 4.79 6.90
N LEU A 26 -13.31 5.80 7.78
CA LEU A 26 -12.98 5.62 9.21
C LEU A 26 -14.05 4.84 9.96
N ASP A 27 -15.33 5.05 9.65
CA ASP A 27 -16.43 4.33 10.28
C ASP A 27 -16.50 2.87 9.82
N THR A 28 -16.00 2.59 8.62
CA THR A 28 -15.91 1.23 8.06
C THR A 28 -14.94 0.34 8.83
N LEU A 29 -13.82 0.91 9.28
CA LEU A 29 -12.72 0.16 9.87
C LEU A 29 -12.80 0.14 11.40
N HIS A 30 -12.42 -1.00 11.98
CA HIS A 30 -12.06 -1.08 13.38
C HIS A 30 -10.64 -0.52 13.56
N VAL A 31 -10.55 0.73 14.01
CA VAL A 31 -9.26 1.37 14.33
C VAL A 31 -9.10 1.43 15.85
N ALA A 32 -7.94 0.99 16.35
CA ALA A 32 -7.68 0.94 17.79
C ALA A 32 -7.92 2.30 18.46
N PRO A 33 -8.63 2.35 19.62
CA PRO A 33 -8.98 3.61 20.28
C PRO A 33 -7.77 4.50 20.60
N ALA A 34 -6.62 3.90 20.96
CA ALA A 34 -5.39 4.63 21.24
C ALA A 34 -4.88 5.40 20.02
N LEU A 35 -4.91 4.79 18.82
CA LEU A 35 -4.54 5.45 17.56
C LEU A 35 -5.54 6.57 17.22
N MET A 36 -6.84 6.31 17.38
CA MET A 36 -7.89 7.29 17.10
C MET A 36 -7.91 8.48 18.08
N ALA A 37 -7.32 8.31 19.26
CA ALA A 37 -7.21 9.35 20.27
C ALA A 37 -6.05 10.33 20.03
N GLU A 38 -5.12 10.03 19.11
CA GLU A 38 -3.98 10.90 18.82
C GLU A 38 -4.45 12.27 18.30
N ARG A 39 -3.92 13.32 18.92
CA ARG A 39 -4.28 14.71 18.67
C ARG A 39 -3.05 15.61 18.73
N GLY A 40 -3.13 16.73 18.03
CA GLY A 40 -2.16 17.81 18.17
C GLY A 40 -1.64 18.33 16.82
N PRO A 41 -0.65 19.24 16.87
CA PRO A 41 -0.10 19.87 15.68
C PRO A 41 0.93 18.99 14.94
N THR A 42 1.27 17.82 15.49
CA THR A 42 2.21 16.86 14.91
C THR A 42 1.57 15.49 14.73
N VAL A 43 2.11 14.70 13.83
CA VAL A 43 1.61 13.38 13.43
C VAL A 43 2.72 12.36 13.66
N SER A 44 2.43 11.32 14.45
CA SER A 44 3.32 10.18 14.62
C SER A 44 3.38 9.31 13.36
N ARG A 45 4.45 8.51 13.19
CA ARG A 45 4.54 7.55 12.08
C ARG A 45 3.40 6.52 12.11
N ALA A 46 2.94 6.14 13.31
CA ALA A 46 1.84 5.22 13.52
C ALA A 46 0.51 5.80 13.04
N ALA A 47 0.19 7.05 13.40
CA ALA A 47 -1.00 7.73 12.92
C ALA A 47 -0.97 7.95 11.40
N PHE A 48 0.19 8.30 10.85
CA PHE A 48 0.37 8.45 9.41
C PHE A 48 0.14 7.12 8.68
N ALA A 49 0.78 6.04 9.14
CA ALA A 49 0.63 4.70 8.59
C ALA A 49 -0.83 4.20 8.64
N MET A 50 -1.53 4.44 9.74
CA MET A 50 -2.94 4.09 9.87
C MET A 50 -3.82 4.91 8.91
N ALA A 51 -3.61 6.23 8.81
CA ALA A 51 -4.36 7.08 7.88
C ALA A 51 -4.12 6.69 6.42
N MET A 52 -2.88 6.35 6.07
CA MET A 52 -2.51 5.81 4.75
C MET A 52 -3.28 4.50 4.46
N ASN A 53 -3.29 3.55 5.40
CA ASN A 53 -4.03 2.29 5.24
C ASN A 53 -5.55 2.48 5.13
N VAL A 54 -6.14 3.44 5.85
CA VAL A 54 -7.56 3.81 5.68
C VAL A 54 -7.84 4.25 4.24
N ALA A 55 -6.97 5.11 3.68
CA ALA A 55 -7.13 5.60 2.32
C ALA A 55 -6.92 4.49 1.27
N LEU A 56 -5.90 3.63 1.44
CA LEU A 56 -5.64 2.51 0.53
C LEU A 56 -6.77 1.48 0.55
N PHE A 57 -7.33 1.18 1.72
CA PHE A 57 -8.48 0.29 1.83
C PHE A 57 -9.72 0.87 1.13
N HIS A 58 -10.00 2.16 1.37
CA HIS A 58 -11.11 2.84 0.70
C HIS A 58 -10.97 2.84 -0.83
N ASP A 59 -9.77 3.14 -1.32
CA ASP A 59 -9.46 3.13 -2.75
C ASP A 59 -9.64 1.73 -3.37
N LEU A 60 -9.20 0.67 -2.68
CA LEU A 60 -9.44 -0.71 -3.12
C LEU A 60 -10.94 -1.01 -3.28
N LEU A 61 -11.79 -0.62 -2.33
CA LEU A 61 -13.22 -0.89 -2.40
C LEU A 61 -13.90 -0.20 -3.59
N ARG A 62 -13.35 0.91 -4.11
CA ARG A 62 -13.88 1.56 -5.32
C ARG A 62 -13.67 0.73 -6.58
N ARG A 63 -12.66 -0.13 -6.61
CA ARG A 63 -12.30 -0.97 -7.75
C ARG A 63 -12.61 -2.47 -7.55
N VAL A 64 -13.06 -2.88 -6.37
CA VAL A 64 -13.44 -4.26 -6.05
C VAL A 64 -14.91 -4.32 -5.58
N PRO A 65 -15.89 -4.43 -6.51
CA PRO A 65 -17.32 -4.38 -6.16
C PRO A 65 -17.79 -5.49 -5.21
N SER A 66 -17.22 -6.68 -5.32
CA SER A 66 -17.51 -7.79 -4.39
C SER A 66 -17.07 -7.46 -2.97
N GLY A 67 -15.88 -6.89 -2.81
CA GLY A 67 -15.39 -6.38 -1.52
C GLY A 67 -16.27 -5.26 -0.97
N ALA A 68 -16.70 -4.32 -1.81
CA ALA A 68 -17.61 -3.25 -1.39
C ALA A 68 -18.96 -3.79 -0.90
N THR A 69 -19.47 -4.84 -1.54
CA THR A 69 -20.71 -5.53 -1.13
C THR A 69 -20.52 -6.20 0.23
N TYR A 70 -19.47 -6.99 0.40
CA TYR A 70 -19.11 -7.62 1.67
C TYR A 70 -19.01 -6.60 2.81
N VAL A 71 -18.32 -5.48 2.58
CA VAL A 71 -18.18 -4.42 3.57
C VAL A 71 -19.53 -3.79 3.91
N ALA A 72 -20.38 -3.53 2.92
CA ALA A 72 -21.72 -2.98 3.16
C ALA A 72 -22.56 -3.92 4.05
N ASP A 73 -22.50 -5.23 3.80
CA ASP A 73 -23.22 -6.23 4.60
C ASP A 73 -22.67 -6.31 6.03
N THR A 74 -21.35 -6.25 6.21
CA THR A 74 -20.71 -6.19 7.53
C THR A 74 -21.17 -4.96 8.32
N LEU A 75 -21.23 -3.79 7.70
CA LEU A 75 -21.74 -2.59 8.35
C LEU A 75 -23.24 -2.68 8.65
N ALA A 76 -24.03 -3.33 7.79
CA ALA A 76 -25.46 -3.54 8.03
C ALA A 76 -25.74 -4.42 9.25
N ARG A 77 -24.81 -5.32 9.61
CA ARG A 77 -24.85 -6.10 10.86
C ARG A 77 -24.38 -5.32 12.09
N GLY A 78 -23.98 -4.05 11.94
CA GLY A 78 -23.43 -3.23 13.02
C GLY A 78 -21.98 -3.58 13.37
N GLU A 79 -21.31 -4.37 12.53
CA GLU A 79 -19.91 -4.76 12.69
C GLU A 79 -18.99 -3.75 11.99
N ARG A 80 -17.68 -3.91 12.19
CA ARG A 80 -16.64 -3.16 11.47
C ARG A 80 -15.58 -4.11 10.94
N VAL A 81 -14.93 -3.70 9.86
CA VAL A 81 -13.86 -4.48 9.22
C VAL A 81 -12.56 -4.32 10.00
N THR A 82 -11.91 -5.43 10.34
CA THR A 82 -10.58 -5.42 10.94
C THR A 82 -9.56 -5.61 9.83
N PHE A 83 -9.08 -4.52 9.26
CA PHE A 83 -8.16 -4.58 8.14
C PHE A 83 -6.82 -5.22 8.57
N ASP A 84 -6.59 -6.46 8.13
CA ASP A 84 -5.46 -7.29 8.56
C ASP A 84 -4.19 -6.91 7.82
N HIS A 85 -4.26 -6.91 6.48
CA HIS A 85 -3.13 -6.56 5.63
C HIS A 85 -3.58 -6.17 4.22
N GLY A 86 -2.81 -5.26 3.60
CA GLY A 86 -2.84 -5.01 2.17
C GLY A 86 -1.72 -5.77 1.47
N ALA A 87 -2.00 -6.36 0.32
CA ALA A 87 -0.99 -7.04 -0.49
C ALA A 87 -0.74 -6.28 -1.79
N LEU A 88 0.52 -6.19 -2.19
CA LEU A 88 0.96 -5.51 -3.41
C LEU A 88 2.13 -6.24 -4.06
N ARG A 89 2.41 -5.88 -5.31
CA ARG A 89 3.42 -6.55 -6.13
C ARG A 89 4.42 -5.55 -6.72
N THR A 90 5.65 -6.01 -6.90
CA THR A 90 6.76 -5.27 -7.52
C THR A 90 7.52 -6.14 -8.51
N ILE A 91 8.29 -5.49 -9.39
CA ILE A 91 9.12 -6.15 -10.41
C ILE A 91 10.58 -5.93 -10.09
N ARG A 92 11.37 -7.01 -10.11
CA ARG A 92 12.84 -6.96 -10.10
C ARG A 92 13.35 -7.33 -11.48
N LEU A 93 13.85 -6.33 -12.20
CA LEU A 93 14.67 -6.56 -13.39
C LEU A 93 16.04 -7.14 -12.99
N PRO A 94 16.71 -7.89 -13.89
CA PRO A 94 18.03 -8.47 -13.58
C PRO A 94 19.10 -7.41 -13.27
N LEU A 95 18.98 -6.22 -13.88
CA LEU A 95 19.91 -5.12 -13.71
C LEU A 95 19.14 -3.83 -13.44
N GLY A 96 19.53 -3.13 -12.37
CA GLY A 96 19.10 -1.75 -12.11
C GLY A 96 17.62 -1.56 -11.71
N PRO A 97 17.16 -0.31 -11.74
CA PRO A 97 15.78 0.07 -11.44
C PRO A 97 14.80 -0.28 -12.58
N THR A 98 13.50 -0.16 -12.31
CA THR A 98 12.46 -0.15 -13.35
C THR A 98 12.23 1.30 -13.77
N GLY A 99 13.05 1.82 -14.69
CA GLY A 99 13.03 3.25 -15.02
C GLY A 99 13.61 4.11 -13.89
N ALA A 100 12.87 5.12 -13.44
CA ALA A 100 13.23 5.94 -12.28
C ALA A 100 12.82 5.30 -10.95
N LEU A 101 11.93 4.29 -10.95
CA LEU A 101 11.48 3.62 -9.74
C LEU A 101 12.53 2.61 -9.25
N PRO A 102 12.93 2.63 -7.97
CA PRO A 102 13.81 1.60 -7.42
C PRO A 102 13.27 0.20 -7.68
N GLY A 103 14.14 -0.74 -8.02
CA GLY A 103 13.69 -2.08 -8.40
C GLY A 103 13.05 -2.84 -7.24
N GLY A 104 12.11 -3.72 -7.56
CA GLY A 104 11.55 -4.71 -6.65
C GLY A 104 11.06 -4.13 -5.32
N GLU A 105 11.42 -4.76 -4.22
CA GLU A 105 11.00 -4.33 -2.89
C GLU A 105 11.56 -2.95 -2.47
N ASP A 106 12.64 -2.49 -3.08
CA ASP A 106 13.29 -1.22 -2.70
C ASP A 106 12.38 -0.02 -2.96
N ALA A 107 11.44 -0.14 -3.91
CA ALA A 107 10.41 0.86 -4.18
C ALA A 107 9.54 1.15 -2.94
N PHE A 108 9.31 0.13 -2.10
CA PHE A 108 8.38 0.19 -0.96
C PHE A 108 9.06 0.11 0.39
N THR A 109 10.20 -0.58 0.54
CA THR A 109 10.91 -0.60 1.83
C THR A 109 11.37 0.79 2.24
N ARG A 110 11.67 1.67 1.28
CA ARG A 110 11.93 3.11 1.51
C ARG A 110 10.72 3.91 2.01
N ILE A 111 9.51 3.35 1.96
CA ILE A 111 8.28 3.91 2.56
C ILE A 111 7.99 3.18 3.89
N PHE A 112 7.99 1.85 3.87
CA PHE A 112 7.61 1.00 4.99
C PHE A 112 8.55 1.17 6.18
N VAL A 113 9.86 1.09 5.97
CA VAL A 113 10.83 1.14 7.07
C VAL A 113 10.78 2.48 7.81
N PRO A 114 10.78 3.65 7.13
CA PRO A 114 10.61 4.93 7.82
C PRO A 114 9.28 5.05 8.56
N LEU A 115 8.19 4.51 8.01
CA LEU A 115 6.88 4.48 8.67
C LEU A 115 6.82 3.53 9.88
N GLY A 116 7.90 2.80 10.19
CA GLY A 116 7.99 1.96 11.37
C GLY A 116 7.66 0.49 11.12
N TYR A 117 7.51 0.06 9.86
CA TYR A 117 7.34 -1.35 9.55
C TYR A 117 8.68 -2.11 9.59
N ARG A 118 8.63 -3.38 9.99
CA ARG A 118 9.76 -4.31 9.97
C ARG A 118 9.39 -5.57 9.20
N MET A 119 10.34 -6.10 8.43
CA MET A 119 10.17 -7.39 7.77
C MET A 119 10.09 -8.49 8.84
N ALA A 120 8.95 -9.17 8.91
CA ALA A 120 8.67 -10.21 9.89
C ALA A 120 8.90 -11.62 9.34
N THR A 121 8.55 -11.86 8.07
CA THR A 121 8.63 -13.19 7.46
C THR A 121 8.86 -13.11 5.96
N VAL A 122 9.65 -14.06 5.44
CA VAL A 122 9.89 -14.26 4.01
C VAL A 122 9.16 -15.53 3.54
N TYR A 123 8.48 -15.43 2.42
CA TYR A 123 7.73 -16.49 1.77
C TYR A 123 8.30 -16.74 0.37
N PRO A 124 9.06 -17.82 0.17
CA PRO A 124 9.45 -18.25 -1.18
C PRO A 124 8.19 -18.64 -1.97
N LEU A 125 7.97 -18.00 -3.12
CA LEU A 125 6.84 -18.27 -4.02
C LEU A 125 7.38 -18.80 -5.34
N ASP A 126 8.18 -19.87 -5.27
CA ASP A 126 8.99 -20.37 -6.40
C ASP A 126 8.16 -20.73 -7.63
N ARG A 127 6.96 -21.28 -7.43
CA ARG A 127 6.03 -21.59 -8.54
C ARG A 127 5.64 -20.35 -9.33
N LEU A 128 5.57 -19.19 -8.68
CA LEU A 128 5.24 -17.91 -9.29
C LEU A 128 6.49 -17.13 -9.70
N LYS A 129 7.69 -17.67 -9.43
CA LYS A 129 8.98 -16.97 -9.58
C LYS A 129 9.00 -15.64 -8.80
N MET A 130 8.37 -15.63 -7.63
CA MET A 130 8.30 -14.46 -6.74
C MET A 130 8.89 -14.75 -5.36
N THR A 131 9.14 -13.69 -4.59
CA THR A 131 9.35 -13.74 -3.14
C THR A 131 8.36 -12.81 -2.47
N GLY A 132 7.54 -13.35 -1.57
CA GLY A 132 6.67 -12.58 -0.69
C GLY A 132 7.37 -12.21 0.61
N ARG A 133 7.06 -11.05 1.17
CA ARG A 133 7.53 -10.62 2.50
C ARG A 133 6.40 -9.95 3.27
N ALA A 134 6.23 -10.35 4.52
CA ALA A 134 5.30 -9.70 5.44
C ALA A 134 6.03 -8.60 6.23
N TYR A 135 5.43 -7.42 6.29
CA TYR A 135 5.91 -6.27 7.04
C TYR A 135 4.90 -5.89 8.11
N THR A 136 5.32 -5.89 9.37
CA THR A 136 4.48 -5.58 10.54
C THR A 136 4.90 -4.24 11.14
N HIS A 137 3.94 -3.45 11.62
CA HIS A 137 4.25 -2.16 12.23
C HIS A 137 4.87 -2.37 13.63
N ALA A 138 6.05 -1.80 13.87
CA ALA A 138 6.82 -2.01 15.09
C ALA A 138 6.10 -1.54 16.37
N ASP A 139 5.41 -0.40 16.30
CA ASP A 139 4.82 0.22 17.48
C ASP A 139 3.45 -0.38 17.84
N HIS A 140 2.76 -0.95 16.85
CA HIS A 140 1.36 -1.40 16.95
C HIS A 140 1.11 -2.62 16.04
N PRO A 141 1.82 -3.74 16.26
CA PRO A 141 1.84 -4.87 15.33
C PRO A 141 0.47 -5.55 15.14
N ASP A 142 -0.39 -5.49 16.15
CA ASP A 142 -1.72 -6.11 16.11
C ASP A 142 -2.83 -5.15 15.63
N ALA A 143 -2.56 -3.85 15.61
CA ALA A 143 -3.56 -2.80 15.41
C ALA A 143 -3.38 -1.99 14.12
N ILE A 144 -2.18 -1.94 13.55
CA ILE A 144 -1.95 -1.32 12.24
C ILE A 144 -1.87 -2.45 11.20
N PRO A 145 -2.61 -2.35 10.06
CA PRO A 145 -2.59 -3.36 9.02
C PRO A 145 -1.17 -3.66 8.53
N GLN A 146 -0.86 -4.93 8.27
CA GLN A 146 0.42 -5.36 7.71
C GLN A 146 0.49 -5.06 6.20
N PHE A 147 1.69 -5.17 5.64
CA PHE A 147 1.88 -5.25 4.20
C PHE A 147 2.44 -6.60 3.77
N PHE A 148 1.82 -7.22 2.78
CA PHE A 148 2.38 -8.37 2.07
C PHE A 148 2.95 -7.92 0.73
N LEU A 149 4.27 -7.76 0.65
CA LEU A 149 4.98 -7.25 -0.51
C LEU A 149 5.57 -8.43 -1.31
N SER A 150 5.10 -8.63 -2.54
CA SER A 150 5.61 -9.69 -3.41
C SER A 150 6.47 -9.13 -4.54
N GLN A 151 7.69 -9.60 -4.67
CA GLN A 151 8.61 -9.24 -5.74
C GLN A 151 8.67 -10.35 -6.78
N LEU A 152 8.36 -10.06 -8.05
CA LEU A 152 8.58 -10.96 -9.18
C LEU A 152 9.99 -10.80 -9.73
N HIS A 153 10.69 -11.91 -9.94
CA HIS A 153 12.08 -11.93 -10.36
C HIS A 153 12.17 -12.26 -11.86
N VAL A 154 12.46 -11.24 -12.67
CA VAL A 154 12.45 -11.34 -14.15
C VAL A 154 13.59 -12.22 -14.67
N ASP A 155 14.71 -12.27 -13.96
CA ASP A 155 15.86 -13.14 -14.24
C ASP A 155 15.55 -14.64 -14.20
N ARG A 156 14.37 -15.03 -13.66
CA ARG A 156 13.87 -16.41 -13.66
C ARG A 156 13.05 -16.75 -14.91
N PHE A 157 12.99 -15.87 -15.91
CA PHE A 157 12.30 -16.08 -17.18
C PHE A 157 13.30 -16.08 -18.35
N ASP A 158 12.80 -16.34 -19.55
CA ASP A 158 13.63 -16.29 -20.77
C ASP A 158 13.96 -14.85 -21.18
N ALA A 159 14.83 -14.73 -22.19
CA ALA A 159 15.28 -13.43 -22.70
C ALA A 159 14.13 -12.61 -23.31
N GLU A 160 13.21 -13.26 -24.02
CA GLU A 160 12.08 -12.58 -24.67
C GLU A 160 11.16 -11.93 -23.62
N PHE A 161 10.86 -12.66 -22.54
CA PHE A 161 10.13 -12.11 -21.40
C PHE A 161 10.89 -10.97 -20.74
N SER A 162 12.20 -11.10 -20.56
CA SER A 162 13.03 -10.05 -19.96
C SER A 162 13.01 -8.77 -20.78
N ASP A 163 13.06 -8.86 -22.11
CA ASP A 163 12.99 -7.71 -23.01
C ASP A 163 11.62 -7.04 -22.95
N ALA A 164 10.54 -7.81 -22.89
CA ALA A 164 9.17 -7.28 -22.73
C ALA A 164 8.99 -6.60 -21.37
N ALA A 165 9.48 -7.22 -20.29
CA ALA A 165 9.45 -6.64 -18.96
C ALA A 165 10.26 -5.33 -18.92
N ALA A 166 11.41 -5.27 -19.58
CA ALA A 166 12.20 -4.04 -19.67
C ALA A 166 11.45 -2.93 -20.43
N ARG A 167 10.78 -3.24 -21.55
CA ARG A 167 9.96 -2.25 -22.29
C ARG A 167 8.78 -1.74 -21.47
N VAL A 168 8.09 -2.61 -20.74
CA VAL A 168 6.92 -2.23 -19.93
C VAL A 168 7.35 -1.47 -18.68
N PHE A 169 8.16 -2.08 -17.83
CA PHE A 169 8.47 -1.54 -16.50
C PHE A 169 9.59 -0.49 -16.54
N GLY A 170 10.42 -0.47 -17.60
CA GLY A 170 11.48 0.50 -17.79
C GLY A 170 11.01 1.95 -17.95
N THR A 171 9.71 2.18 -18.18
CA THR A 171 9.15 3.54 -18.25
C THR A 171 8.65 4.06 -16.89
N SER A 172 8.83 3.30 -15.80
CA SER A 172 8.27 3.72 -14.51
C SER A 172 8.88 5.01 -14.01
N ARG A 173 8.04 5.92 -13.54
CA ARG A 173 8.44 7.13 -12.80
C ARG A 173 8.68 6.83 -11.32
N ASP A 174 9.45 7.70 -10.66
CA ASP A 174 9.48 7.71 -9.19
C ASP A 174 8.36 8.61 -8.66
N PRO A 175 7.37 8.08 -7.91
CA PRO A 175 6.27 8.88 -7.39
C PRO A 175 6.64 9.73 -6.16
N LEU A 176 7.78 9.49 -5.50
CA LEU A 176 8.13 10.17 -4.26
C LEU A 176 8.90 11.46 -4.52
N ASP A 177 8.23 12.60 -4.34
CA ASP A 177 8.85 13.93 -4.35
C ASP A 177 9.72 14.21 -3.11
N ASP A 178 10.46 15.32 -3.14
CA ASP A 178 11.37 15.74 -2.05
C ASP A 178 10.64 15.94 -0.72
N GLN A 179 9.38 16.40 -0.75
CA GLN A 179 8.58 16.63 0.45
C GLN A 179 8.18 15.31 1.12
N ALA A 180 7.73 14.33 0.32
CA ALA A 180 7.43 12.98 0.78
C ALA A 180 8.69 12.30 1.34
N GLN A 181 9.83 12.44 0.65
CA GLN A 181 11.11 11.92 1.11
C GLN A 181 11.56 12.56 2.43
N SER A 182 11.38 13.87 2.60
CA SER A 182 11.69 14.60 3.83
C SER A 182 10.82 14.13 5.02
N VAL A 183 9.52 13.96 4.80
CA VAL A 183 8.59 13.41 5.82
C VAL A 183 9.01 12.00 6.22
N LEU A 184 9.28 11.12 5.26
CA LEU A 184 9.76 9.76 5.53
C LEU A 184 11.09 9.80 6.30
N ALA A 185 12.06 10.64 5.91
CA ALA A 185 13.33 10.76 6.61
C ALA A 185 13.16 11.12 8.09
N ARG A 186 12.26 12.05 8.43
CA ARG A 186 11.96 12.40 9.82
C ARG A 186 11.39 11.23 10.61
N TYR A 187 10.49 10.45 10.02
CA TYR A 187 9.94 9.25 10.68
C TYR A 187 11.00 8.17 10.90
N ARG A 188 11.92 7.98 9.95
CA ARG A 188 13.09 7.10 10.11
C ARG A 188 13.93 7.51 11.31
N ASP A 189 14.10 8.81 11.52
CA ASP A 189 14.87 9.37 12.64
C ASP A 189 14.06 9.40 13.97
N GLY A 190 12.88 8.78 14.00
CA GLY A 190 12.02 8.68 15.17
C GLY A 190 11.29 9.97 15.53
N GLN A 191 11.23 10.94 14.61
CA GLN A 191 10.64 12.24 14.86
C GLN A 191 9.21 12.31 14.31
N PRO A 192 8.23 12.83 15.07
CA PRO A 192 6.95 13.19 14.50
C PRO A 192 7.12 14.38 13.54
N VAL A 193 6.18 14.52 12.61
CA VAL A 193 6.18 15.62 11.63
C VAL A 193 5.01 16.58 11.89
N PRO A 194 5.12 17.87 11.54
CA PRO A 194 3.99 18.78 11.54
C PRO A 194 2.81 18.24 10.72
N LEU A 195 1.59 18.48 11.20
CA LEU A 195 0.37 18.05 10.51
C LEU A 195 0.28 18.60 9.08
N ALA A 196 0.74 19.83 8.85
CA ALA A 196 0.77 20.42 7.51
C ALA A 196 1.69 19.66 6.54
N ASP A 197 2.86 19.22 7.02
CA ASP A 197 3.80 18.43 6.22
C ASP A 197 3.21 17.05 5.91
N ALA A 198 2.58 16.40 6.89
CA ALA A 198 1.89 15.12 6.71
C ALA A 198 0.73 15.22 5.70
N LEU A 199 -0.07 16.28 5.79
CA LEU A 199 -1.18 16.55 4.85
C LEU A 199 -0.69 16.71 3.41
N THR A 200 0.48 17.33 3.23
CA THR A 200 1.08 17.56 1.92
C THR A 200 1.71 16.29 1.36
N ALA A 201 2.39 15.50 2.19
CA ALA A 201 3.09 14.29 1.76
C ALA A 201 2.18 13.07 1.53
N LEU A 202 1.06 12.96 2.25
CA LEU A 202 0.20 11.77 2.20
C LEU A 202 -0.34 11.45 0.79
N PRO A 203 -0.87 12.41 0.00
CA PRO A 203 -1.29 12.13 -1.36
C PRO A 203 -0.16 11.58 -2.25
N THR A 204 1.04 12.16 -2.16
CA THR A 204 2.22 11.71 -2.90
C THR A 204 2.61 10.28 -2.51
N ILE A 205 2.65 9.96 -1.22
CA ILE A 205 2.99 8.60 -0.74
C ILE A 205 1.92 7.58 -1.16
N LEU A 206 0.63 7.96 -1.12
CA LEU A 206 -0.45 7.10 -1.61
C LEU A 206 -0.32 6.82 -3.11
N SER A 207 0.15 7.79 -3.90
CA SER A 207 0.35 7.60 -5.34
C SER A 207 1.40 6.54 -5.69
N ALA A 208 2.25 6.14 -4.73
CA ALA A 208 3.17 5.02 -4.93
C ALA A 208 2.47 3.66 -5.08
N PHE A 209 1.25 3.52 -4.55
CA PHE A 209 0.43 2.31 -4.65
C PHE A 209 -0.46 2.33 -5.89
N ASP A 210 0.14 2.64 -7.04
CA ASP A 210 -0.51 2.73 -8.35
C ASP A 210 0.47 2.28 -9.46
N ARG A 211 0.03 2.30 -10.71
CA ARG A 211 0.87 2.02 -11.87
C ARG A 211 1.79 3.20 -12.17
N GLN A 212 3.09 2.96 -12.05
CA GLN A 212 4.12 3.98 -12.28
C GLN A 212 4.67 3.98 -13.71
N HIS A 213 4.51 2.88 -14.44
CA HIS A 213 4.83 2.78 -15.86
C HIS A 213 3.65 3.18 -16.74
N ASP A 214 3.95 3.41 -18.01
CA ASP A 214 2.98 3.71 -19.05
C ASP A 214 2.08 2.49 -19.34
N ALA A 215 1.02 2.71 -20.11
CA ALA A 215 0.20 1.58 -20.56
C ALA A 215 1.07 0.63 -21.42
N PRO A 216 1.10 -0.68 -21.14
CA PRO A 216 1.92 -1.61 -21.90
C PRO A 216 1.40 -1.71 -23.34
N ALA A 217 2.31 -1.89 -24.29
CA ALA A 217 1.92 -2.36 -25.62
C ALA A 217 1.20 -3.71 -25.50
N PHE A 218 0.12 -3.91 -26.25
CA PHE A 218 -0.69 -5.14 -26.14
C PHE A 218 0.12 -6.42 -26.39
N ALA A 219 1.06 -6.38 -27.34
CA ALA A 219 1.95 -7.50 -27.63
C ALA A 219 2.86 -7.85 -26.43
N ASP A 220 3.43 -6.85 -25.75
CA ASP A 220 4.25 -7.06 -24.56
C ASP A 220 3.41 -7.61 -23.40
N TYR A 221 2.20 -7.09 -23.19
CA TYR A 221 1.25 -7.65 -22.23
C TYR A 221 0.94 -9.12 -22.52
N GLN A 222 0.63 -9.48 -23.76
CA GLN A 222 0.32 -10.86 -24.14
C GLN A 222 1.53 -11.79 -23.95
N LEU A 223 2.73 -11.31 -24.27
CA LEU A 223 3.97 -12.05 -24.06
C LEU A 223 4.20 -12.30 -22.57
N LEU A 224 4.06 -11.28 -21.70
CA LEU A 224 4.15 -11.45 -20.25
C LEU A 224 3.09 -12.45 -19.74
N LEU A 225 1.83 -12.30 -20.17
CA LEU A 225 0.72 -13.17 -19.77
C LEU A 225 0.96 -14.63 -20.15
N SER A 226 1.55 -14.85 -21.31
CA SER A 226 1.82 -16.20 -21.80
C SER A 226 2.80 -17.00 -20.92
N ARG A 227 3.52 -16.34 -20.01
CA ARG A 227 4.52 -16.94 -19.10
C ARG A 227 4.25 -16.68 -17.61
N SER A 228 3.55 -15.61 -17.26
CA SER A 228 3.15 -15.29 -15.88
C SER A 228 1.90 -14.41 -15.83
N ASN A 229 0.85 -14.94 -15.20
CA ASN A 229 -0.36 -14.18 -14.88
C ASN A 229 -0.05 -13.02 -13.94
N GLU A 230 0.91 -13.20 -13.03
CA GLU A 230 1.34 -12.20 -12.07
C GLU A 230 2.01 -11.01 -12.77
N ALA A 231 2.92 -11.26 -13.71
CA ALA A 231 3.57 -10.20 -14.48
C ALA A 231 2.58 -9.43 -15.36
N ALA A 232 1.65 -10.14 -16.00
CA ALA A 232 0.59 -9.50 -16.79
C ALA A 232 -0.34 -8.62 -15.93
N TRP A 233 -0.68 -9.08 -14.72
CA TRP A 233 -1.43 -8.27 -13.77
C TRP A 233 -0.63 -7.04 -13.32
N ILE A 234 0.66 -7.18 -13.03
CA ILE A 234 1.51 -6.03 -12.68
C ILE A 234 1.65 -5.07 -13.87
N ALA A 235 1.64 -5.57 -15.11
CA ALA A 235 1.68 -4.71 -16.29
C ALA A 235 0.46 -3.78 -16.39
N THR A 236 -0.72 -4.20 -15.92
CA THR A 236 -1.94 -3.38 -15.96
C THR A 236 -2.16 -2.57 -14.68
N GLU A 237 -1.87 -3.13 -13.51
CA GLU A 237 -2.18 -2.54 -12.21
C GLU A 237 -0.97 -1.90 -11.51
N GLY A 238 0.24 -2.21 -11.97
CA GLY A 238 1.50 -1.80 -11.34
C GLY A 238 1.60 -2.19 -9.88
N ASN A 239 1.79 -1.20 -9.02
CA ASN A 239 2.00 -1.42 -7.59
C ASN A 239 0.74 -1.20 -6.75
N ALA A 240 -0.43 -1.10 -7.39
CA ALA A 240 -1.71 -1.04 -6.69
C ALA A 240 -1.89 -2.26 -5.77
N PHE A 241 -2.74 -2.10 -4.73
CA PHE A 241 -3.12 -3.24 -3.92
C PHE A 241 -3.78 -4.30 -4.79
N ASN A 242 -3.19 -5.50 -4.73
CA ASN A 242 -3.71 -6.71 -5.31
C ASN A 242 -4.95 -7.19 -4.55
N HIS A 243 -4.91 -7.13 -3.23
CA HIS A 243 -6.06 -7.39 -2.37
C HIS A 243 -5.89 -6.72 -0.99
N ALA A 244 -6.99 -6.67 -0.25
CA ALA A 244 -7.02 -6.41 1.19
C ALA A 244 -7.67 -7.61 1.88
N THR A 245 -7.22 -7.88 3.10
CA THR A 245 -7.74 -8.98 3.91
C THR A 245 -8.39 -8.42 5.17
N ASP A 246 -9.59 -8.90 5.47
CA ASP A 246 -10.29 -8.65 6.74
C ASP A 246 -9.98 -9.80 7.72
N ARG A 247 -9.67 -9.47 8.97
CA ARG A 247 -9.47 -10.45 10.04
C ARG A 247 -10.82 -10.81 10.65
N VAL A 248 -11.28 -12.02 10.38
CA VAL A 248 -12.51 -12.59 10.94
C VAL A 248 -12.21 -13.68 11.96
N ALA A 249 -13.17 -13.96 12.85
CA ALA A 249 -13.02 -14.97 13.89
C ALA A 249 -12.94 -16.40 13.33
N ASP A 250 -13.72 -16.68 12.27
CA ASP A 250 -13.76 -17.99 11.60
C ASP A 250 -14.10 -17.80 10.11
N VAL A 251 -13.15 -18.13 9.24
CA VAL A 251 -13.32 -18.03 7.78
C VAL A 251 -14.29 -19.11 7.26
N ALA A 252 -14.35 -20.28 7.90
CA ALA A 252 -15.21 -21.39 7.45
C ALA A 252 -16.70 -21.09 7.73
N ALA A 253 -16.99 -20.35 8.79
CA ALA A 253 -18.35 -19.91 9.11
C ALA A 253 -18.86 -18.77 8.21
N LEU A 254 -17.98 -18.13 7.43
CA LEU A 254 -18.31 -17.01 6.54
C LEU A 254 -18.72 -17.45 5.12
N ALA A 255 -18.42 -18.70 4.75
CA ALA A 255 -18.58 -19.25 3.40
C ALA A 255 -20.01 -19.73 3.10
#